data_AF-A0A961PXL3-F1
#
_entry.id   AF-A0A961PXL3-F1
#
_cell.length_a   1.000
_cell.length_b   1.000
_cell.length_c   1.000
_cell.angle_alpha   90.00
_cell.angle_beta   90.00
_cell.angle_gamma   90.00
#
_symmetry.space_group_name_H-M   'P 1'
#
loop_
_entity.id
_entity.type
_entity.pdbx_description
1 polymer ?
#
loop_
_entity_poly.entity_id
_entity_poly.type
_entity_poly.pdbx_seq_one_letter_code
_entity_poly.pdbx_strand_id
1 'polypeptide(L)' 'MPRVIVTAGAARGLDRCRRFLDAKDPEAARRAGVAIGRRFALLETAPDIGRPVPDLPELRELAIGFGASGYVALYRHE' A
#
# COMPACT_ATOMS: atom_id res chain seq x y z
N MET A 1 20.95 -0.22 -2.75
CA MET A 1 19.82 -1.12 -2.47
C MET A 1 18.55 -0.29 -2.46
N PRO A 2 17.51 -0.68 -3.21
CA PRO A 2 16.24 0.04 -3.18
C PRO A 2 15.67 -0.01 -1.76
N ARG A 3 15.04 1.09 -1.32
CA ARG A 3 14.45 1.20 0.02
C ARG A 3 13.04 1.75 -0.12
N VAL A 4 12.11 1.19 0.64
CA VAL A 4 10.74 1.71 0.72
C VAL A 4 10.67 2.75 1.83
N ILE A 5 10.24 3.96 1.47
CA ILE A 5 10.05 5.06 2.42
C ILE A 5 8.56 5.38 2.48
N VAL A 6 7.97 5.28 3.68
CA VAL A 6 6.57 5.65 3.92
C VAL A 6 6.49 7.15 4.20
N THR A 7 5.83 7.91 3.34
CA THR A 7 5.61 9.33 3.56
C THR A 7 4.63 9.58 4.71
N ALA A 8 4.66 10.77 5.31
CA ALA A 8 3.70 11.14 6.35
C ALA A 8 2.23 11.05 5.88
N GLY A 9 1.97 11.34 4.60
CA GLY A 9 0.65 11.17 3.99
C GLY A 9 0.22 9.70 3.92
N ALA A 10 1.12 8.82 3.49
CA ALA A 10 0.89 7.37 3.43
C ALA A 10 0.69 6.79 4.84
N ALA A 11 1.49 7.21 5.83
CA ALA A 11 1.33 6.78 7.22
C ALA A 11 -0.06 7.14 7.79
N ARG A 12 -0.57 8.35 7.53
CA ARG A 12 -1.94 8.73 7.89
C ARG A 12 -2.99 7.89 7.16
N GLY A 13 -2.76 7.55 5.89
CA GLY A 13 -3.62 6.67 5.11
C GLY A 13 -3.70 5.25 5.70
N LEU A 14 -2.54 4.67 6.03
CA LEU A 14 -2.44 3.36 6.67
C LEU A 14 -3.17 3.33 8.02
N ASP A 15 -2.98 4.34 8.86
CA ASP A 15 -3.64 4.41 10.16
C ASP A 15 -5.17 4.56 10.03
N ARG A 16 -5.66 5.33 9.05
CA ARG A 16 -7.11 5.38 8.75
C ARG A 16 -7.64 4.02 8.32
N CYS A 17 -6.95 3.32 7.41
CA CYS A 17 -7.36 1.99 6.94
C CYS A 17 -7.40 0.99 8.10
N ARG A 18 -6.37 1.00 8.96
CA ARG A 18 -6.29 0.16 10.14
C ARG A 18 -7.47 0.44 11.09
N ARG A 19 -7.67 1.69 11.52
CA ARG A 19 -8.75 2.06 12.46
C ARG A 19 -10.14 1.70 11.93
N PHE A 20 -10.38 1.87 10.63
CA PHE A 20 -11.65 1.51 10.00
C PHE A 20 -11.94 0.01 10.07
N LEU A 21 -10.94 -0.84 9.80
CA LEU A 21 -11.10 -2.28 9.93
C LEU A 21 -11.14 -2.73 11.39
N ASP A 22 -10.30 -2.15 12.25
CA ASP A 22 -10.15 -2.51 13.65
C ASP A 22 -11.48 -2.33 14.42
N ALA A 23 -12.25 -1.30 14.08
CA ALA A 23 -13.59 -1.07 14.62
C ALA A 23 -14.62 -2.15 14.23
N LYS A 24 -14.33 -3.01 13.24
CA LYS A 24 -15.25 -4.03 12.71
C LYS A 24 -14.76 -5.45 12.98
N ASP A 25 -13.48 -5.71 12.72
CA ASP A 25 -12.80 -6.98 12.88
C ASP A 25 -11.29 -6.71 13.08
N PRO A 26 -10.79 -6.73 14.33
CA PRO A 26 -9.38 -6.53 14.64
C PRO A 26 -8.44 -7.54 13.95
N GLU A 27 -8.88 -8.79 13.76
CA GLU A 27 -8.09 -9.78 13.04
C GLU A 27 -8.02 -9.49 11.54
N ALA A 28 -9.11 -8.98 10.95
CA ALA A 28 -9.05 -8.47 9.58
C ALA A 28 -8.08 -7.29 9.46
N ALA A 29 -8.07 -6.36 10.43
CA ALA A 29 -7.11 -5.24 10.43
C ALA A 29 -5.66 -5.75 10.46
N ARG A 30 -5.36 -6.74 11.31
CA ARG A 30 -4.03 -7.38 11.38
C ARG A 30 -3.67 -8.06 10.06
N ARG A 31 -4.58 -8.85 9.48
CA ARG A 31 -4.34 -9.53 8.18
C ARG A 31 -4.13 -8.53 7.03
N ALA A 32 -4.87 -7.42 7.03
CA ALA A 32 -4.69 -6.34 6.04
C ALA A 32 -3.29 -5.72 6.16
N GLY A 33 -2.82 -5.46 7.37
CA GLY A 33 -1.46 -4.96 7.61
C GLY A 33 -0.38 -5.89 7.07
N VAL A 34 -0.53 -7.21 7.26
CA VAL A 34 0.39 -8.22 6.69
C VAL A 34 0.34 -8.21 5.15
N ALA A 35 -0.85 -8.13 4.55
CA ALA A 35 -1.00 -8.10 3.10
C ALA A 35 -0.34 -6.86 2.47
N ILE A 36 -0.53 -5.69 3.10
CA ILE A 36 0.11 -4.43 2.69
C ILE A 36 1.63 -4.52 2.83
N GLY A 37 2.13 -4.98 3.97
CA GLY A 37 3.56 -5.10 4.22
C GLY A 37 4.26 -6.03 3.22
N ARG A 38 3.64 -7.16 2.87
CA ARG A 38 4.14 -8.08 1.82
C ARG A 38 4.23 -7.40 0.46
N ARG A 39 3.24 -6.58 0.10
CA ARG A 39 3.26 -5.85 -1.17
C ARG A 39 4.29 -4.72 -1.18
N PHE A 40 4.53 -4.06 -0.06
CA PHE A 40 5.59 -3.06 0.06
C PHE A 40 6.98 -3.70 -0.08
N ALA A 41 7.21 -4.87 0.53
CA ALA A 41 8.49 -5.57 0.40
C ALA A 41 8.85 -5.90 -1.06
N LEU A 42 7.86 -6.15 -1.93
CA LEU A 42 8.13 -6.37 -3.36
C LEU A 42 8.67 -5.12 -4.08
N LEU A 43 8.38 -3.91 -3.59
CA LEU A 43 8.91 -2.69 -4.18
C LEU A 43 10.43 -2.56 -3.99
N GLU A 44 11.02 -3.28 -3.05
CA GLU A 44 12.48 -3.28 -2.86
C GLU A 44 13.22 -4.03 -3.98
N THR A 45 12.55 -4.91 -4.71
CA THR A 45 13.15 -5.72 -5.77
C THR A 45 12.53 -5.49 -7.14
N ALA A 46 11.27 -5.06 -7.18
CA ALA A 46 10.52 -4.83 -8.41
C ALA A 46 9.67 -3.56 -8.29
N PRO A 47 10.29 -2.36 -8.32
CA PRO A 47 9.54 -1.11 -8.17
C PRO A 47 8.65 -0.78 -9.37
N ASP A 48 8.83 -1.44 -10.52
CA ASP A 48 8.00 -1.24 -11.73
C ASP A 48 6.67 -2.01 -11.74
N ILE A 49 6.38 -2.83 -10.74
CA ILE A 49 5.14 -3.65 -10.71
C ILE A 49 3.85 -2.83 -10.59
N GLY A 50 3.95 -1.59 -10.10
CA GLY A 50 2.81 -0.68 -10.00
C GLY A 50 2.43 -0.09 -11.35
N ARG A 51 1.13 0.05 -11.57
CA ARG A 51 0.60 0.64 -12.80
C ARG A 51 0.85 2.16 -12.79
N PRO A 52 1.41 2.76 -13.84
CA PRO A 52 1.50 4.22 -13.96
C PRO A 52 0.13 4.89 -13.84
N VAL A 53 0.05 6.00 -13.12
CA VAL A 53 -1.16 6.82 -13.09
C VAL A 53 -1.21 7.65 -14.38
N PRO A 54 -2.26 7.54 -15.21
CA PRO A 54 -2.30 8.20 -16.52
C PRO A 54 -2.05 9.71 -16.49
N ASP A 55 -2.62 10.39 -15.50
CA ASP A 55 -2.56 11.85 -15.36
C ASP A 55 -1.40 12.34 -14.48
N LEU A 56 -0.66 11.43 -13.84
CA LEU A 56 0.44 11.71 -12.91
C LEU A 56 1.56 10.67 -13.14
N PRO A 57 2.34 10.79 -14.22
CA PRO A 57 3.30 9.77 -14.66
C PRO A 57 4.43 9.49 -13.66
N GLU A 58 4.69 10.42 -12.72
CA GLU A 58 5.61 10.24 -11.61
C GLU A 58 5.07 9.30 -10.52
N LEU A 59 3.76 9.02 -10.53
CA LEU A 59 3.09 8.15 -9.57
C LEU A 59 2.70 6.82 -10.19
N ARG A 60 2.69 5.81 -9.32
CA ARG A 60 2.26 4.46 -9.61
C ARG A 60 1.29 3.96 -8.56
N GLU A 61 0.34 3.17 -9.01
CA GLU A 61 -0.61 2.44 -8.17
C GLU A 61 -0.13 1.02 -7.96
N LEU A 62 0.18 0.69 -6.72
CA LEU A 62 0.35 -0.68 -6.28
C LEU A 62 -0.98 -1.23 -5.80
N ALA A 63 -1.59 -2.12 -6.59
CA ALA A 63 -2.80 -2.84 -6.19
C ALA A 63 -2.48 -3.91 -5.14
N ILE A 64 -3.23 -3.90 -4.04
CA ILE A 64 -3.05 -4.80 -2.90
C ILE A 64 -4.37 -5.54 -2.67
N GLY A 65 -4.44 -6.79 -3.09
CA GLY A 65 -5.62 -7.63 -2.89
C GLY A 65 -5.88 -7.92 -1.41
N PHE A 66 -7.09 -7.61 -0.94
CA PHE A 66 -7.57 -7.93 0.41
C PHE A 66 -9.10 -7.85 0.48
N GLY A 67 -9.77 -8.88 1.01
CA GLY A 67 -11.23 -8.93 1.03
C GLY A 67 -11.84 -8.82 -0.37
N ALA A 68 -12.98 -8.13 -0.49
CA ALA A 68 -13.69 -7.98 -1.76
C ALA A 68 -13.17 -6.83 -2.63
N SER A 69 -12.56 -5.79 -2.06
CA SER A 69 -12.19 -4.54 -2.77
C SER A 69 -10.70 -4.21 -2.77
N GLY A 70 -9.92 -4.74 -1.82
CA GLY A 70 -8.49 -4.45 -1.70
C GLY A 70 -8.14 -3.03 -1.29
N TYR A 71 -6.86 -2.69 -1.46
CA TYR A 71 -6.25 -1.38 -1.23
C TYR A 71 -5.41 -0.97 -2.44
N VAL A 72 -5.15 0.33 -2.54
CA VAL A 72 -4.18 0.89 -3.49
C VAL A 72 -3.20 1.75 -2.72
N ALA A 73 -1.91 1.54 -2.96
CA ALA A 73 -0.85 2.42 -2.48
C ALA A 73 -0.29 3.24 -3.65
N LEU A 74 -0.30 4.55 -3.50
CA LEU A 74 0.37 5.46 -4.43
C LEU A 74 1.83 5.61 -4.01
N TYR A 75 2.74 5.44 -4.96
CA TYR A 75 4.18 5.58 -4.73
C TYR A 75 4.87 6.14 -5.98
N ARG A 76 6.14 6.52 -5.80
CA ARG A 76 7.08 6.87 -6.88
C ARG A 76 8.39 6.14 -6.65
N HIS A 77 9.18 5.95 -7.69
CA HIS A 77 10.53 5.38 -7.60
C HIS A 77 11.42 5.99 -8.69
N GLU A 78 12.74 6.00 -8.43
CA GLU A 78 13.82 6.53 -9.26
C GLU A 78 14.93 5.49 -9.39
#